data_AF-A0A2T4BRD0-F1
#
_entry.id   AF-A0A2T4BRD0-F1
#
_cell.length_a   1.000
_cell.length_b   1.000
_cell.length_c   1.000
_cell.angle_alpha   90.00
_cell.angle_beta   90.00
_cell.angle_gamma   90.00
#
_symmetry.space_group_name_H-M   'P 1'
#
loop_
_entity.id
_entity.type
_entity.pdbx_description
1 polymer ?
#
loop_
_entity_poly.entity_id
_entity_poly.type
_entity_poly.pdbx_seq_one_letter_code
_entity_poly.pdbx_strand_id
1 'polypeptide(L)'
;MSGFKKLLQNLTGKQDHDPAPAPAPSPSHRWSGIDNTQPAGTNPITAFSVEYLGEQRSLNSSHRRDLGFAGHIGGKWYGVYGDTLWSSPGVADPDADPDPDGFHGMVRNSVAQLTEDPLVVRDCHLNGDEPVAHPGQFTPWEERWGERLQTGFGGTSLVEVDGERGVGAVYYLINDNENYRHAGIARVELINDAPTVTQRLGEHGWWWDCSTMAKYGDIAAYRDVKSDYIYVWGHPPKTVTGWPATEYVYQARVKAGEAFELDKYEYWWGRAKGWRREVLKGPEHDPESAVMWGVGQGQVVFSEWFGCYIYVHLSEFPFFSHSLVVRDGLCWWC
;
A
#
# COMPACT_ATOMS: atom_id res chain seq x y z
N MET A 1 24.89 60.10 14.23
CA MET A 1 24.25 59.42 13.07
C MET A 1 22.73 59.28 13.19
N SER A 2 22.02 60.18 13.87
CA SER A 2 20.55 60.15 13.99
C SER A 2 19.83 61.05 12.97
N GLY A 3 20.51 62.10 12.49
CA GLY A 3 19.93 63.06 11.55
C GLY A 3 19.75 62.57 10.11
N PHE A 4 20.53 61.58 9.65
CA PHE A 4 20.50 61.12 8.25
C PHE A 4 19.35 60.16 7.96
N LYS A 5 18.85 59.42 8.97
CA LYS A 5 17.71 58.50 8.81
C LYS A 5 16.37 59.23 8.64
N LYS A 6 16.19 60.39 9.29
CA LYS A 6 14.95 61.17 9.18
C LYS A 6 14.78 61.87 7.82
N LEU A 7 15.87 62.12 7.09
CA LEU A 7 15.79 62.76 5.77
C LEU A 7 15.35 61.77 4.67
N LEU A 8 15.67 60.48 4.80
CA LEU A 8 15.30 59.44 3.83
C LEU A 8 13.83 59.01 3.93
N GLN A 9 13.25 58.98 5.13
CA GLN A 9 11.83 58.60 5.31
C GLN A 9 10.84 59.64 4.73
N ASN A 10 11.23 60.91 4.66
CA ASN A 10 10.36 61.96 4.10
C ASN A 10 10.41 62.04 2.56
N LEU A 11 11.35 61.36 1.90
CA LEU A 11 11.53 61.40 0.44
C LEU A 11 10.89 60.21 -0.31
N THR A 12 10.50 59.14 0.39
CA THR A 12 9.99 57.90 -0.26
C THR A 12 8.51 57.60 0.00
N GLY A 13 7.82 58.38 0.83
CA GLY A 13 6.36 58.29 1.00
C GLY A 13 5.80 56.93 1.42
N LYS A 14 6.63 56.02 1.94
CA LYS A 14 6.20 54.66 2.35
C LYS A 14 6.20 54.57 3.88
N GLN A 15 5.00 54.42 4.44
CA GLN A 15 4.82 53.99 5.83
C GLN A 15 5.10 52.47 5.92
N ASP A 16 5.90 52.04 6.89
CA ASP A 16 6.27 50.64 7.15
C ASP A 16 5.12 49.78 7.71
N HIS A 17 3.86 50.08 7.37
CA HIS A 17 2.67 49.40 7.90
C HIS A 17 1.64 48.95 6.87
N ASP A 18 1.96 48.95 5.57
CA ASP A 18 1.10 48.27 4.60
C ASP A 18 1.37 46.75 4.65
N PRO A 19 0.41 45.92 5.09
CA PRO A 19 0.56 44.48 5.00
C PRO A 19 0.71 44.10 3.53
N ALA A 20 1.69 43.25 3.23
CA ALA A 20 1.87 42.69 1.90
C ALA A 20 0.52 42.11 1.41
N PRO A 21 0.12 42.34 0.15
CA PRO A 21 -1.11 41.78 -0.37
C PRO A 21 -1.09 40.28 -0.17
N ALA A 22 -2.17 39.75 0.42
CA ALA A 22 -2.34 38.32 0.61
C ALA A 22 -2.10 37.62 -0.74
N PRO A 23 -1.35 36.49 -0.75
CA PRO A 23 -1.19 35.72 -1.98
C PRO A 23 -2.58 35.43 -2.54
N ALA A 24 -2.76 35.72 -3.83
CA ALA A 24 -4.01 35.40 -4.51
C ALA A 24 -4.34 33.93 -4.25
N PRO A 25 -5.58 33.58 -3.87
CA PRO A 25 -5.96 32.20 -3.69
C PRO A 25 -5.62 31.45 -4.98
N SER A 26 -4.80 30.40 -4.86
CA SER A 26 -4.56 29.48 -5.97
C SER A 26 -5.91 29.10 -6.56
N PRO A 27 -6.05 29.05 -7.90
CA PRO A 27 -7.33 28.67 -8.50
C PRO A 27 -7.76 27.35 -7.89
N SER A 28 -8.89 27.37 -7.17
CA SER A 28 -9.44 26.16 -6.59
C SER A 28 -9.74 25.22 -7.76
N HIS A 29 -9.04 24.09 -7.82
CA HIS A 29 -9.39 23.04 -8.77
C HIS A 29 -10.86 22.71 -8.51
N ARG A 30 -11.69 23.04 -9.49
CA ARG A 30 -13.13 22.82 -9.45
C ARG A 30 -13.37 21.61 -10.32
N TRP A 31 -13.77 20.51 -9.68
CA TRP A 31 -14.14 19.28 -10.35
C TRP A 31 -15.02 19.58 -11.56
N SER A 32 -14.67 18.98 -12.71
CA SER A 32 -15.32 19.22 -14.00
C SER A 32 -16.74 18.63 -14.08
N GLY A 33 -17.14 17.82 -13.10
CA GLY A 33 -18.37 17.03 -13.12
C GLY A 33 -18.19 15.65 -13.79
N ILE A 34 -16.99 15.32 -14.27
CA ILE A 34 -16.67 14.02 -14.88
C ILE A 34 -16.34 13.00 -13.79
N ASP A 35 -17.01 11.86 -13.81
CA ASP A 35 -16.68 10.70 -12.96
C ASP A 35 -16.15 9.55 -13.83
N ASN A 36 -14.86 9.25 -13.68
CA ASN A 36 -14.17 8.21 -14.44
C ASN A 36 -14.23 6.83 -13.78
N THR A 37 -14.85 6.73 -12.59
CA THR A 37 -14.91 5.51 -11.78
C THR A 37 -16.07 4.59 -12.13
N GLN A 38 -16.98 5.06 -12.98
CA GLN A 38 -18.12 4.27 -13.43
C GLN A 38 -17.64 3.09 -14.29
N PRO A 39 -18.16 1.87 -14.05
CA PRO A 39 -17.79 0.71 -14.84
C PRO A 39 -18.24 0.91 -16.30
N ALA A 40 -17.45 0.37 -17.22
CA ALA A 40 -17.78 0.29 -18.64
C ALA A 40 -17.67 -1.16 -19.10
N GLY A 41 -18.52 -1.56 -20.06
CA GLY A 41 -18.55 -2.92 -20.59
C GLY A 41 -19.51 -3.85 -19.83
N THR A 42 -19.26 -5.15 -19.92
CA THR A 42 -20.08 -6.21 -19.29
C THR A 42 -19.17 -7.09 -18.46
N ASN A 43 -19.54 -7.32 -17.19
CA ASN A 43 -18.79 -8.23 -16.33
C ASN A 43 -18.97 -9.68 -16.79
N PRO A 44 -17.90 -10.39 -17.19
CA PRO A 44 -17.99 -11.77 -17.67
C PRO A 44 -18.29 -12.76 -16.53
N ILE A 45 -18.12 -12.34 -15.27
CA ILE A 45 -18.43 -13.11 -14.07
C ILE A 45 -19.84 -12.75 -13.62
N THR A 46 -20.82 -13.48 -14.13
CA THR A 46 -22.24 -13.24 -13.83
C THR A 46 -22.75 -14.01 -12.61
N ALA A 47 -22.00 -15.03 -12.17
CA ALA A 47 -22.31 -15.83 -10.98
C ALA A 47 -21.02 -16.35 -10.37
N PHE A 48 -20.90 -16.24 -9.05
CA PHE A 48 -19.80 -16.84 -8.28
C PHE A 48 -20.31 -17.28 -6.92
N SER A 49 -19.60 -18.22 -6.31
CA SER A 49 -19.78 -18.63 -4.92
C SER A 49 -18.42 -18.57 -4.23
N VAL A 50 -18.45 -18.44 -2.91
CA VAL A 50 -17.25 -18.43 -2.08
C VAL A 50 -17.38 -19.51 -1.03
N GLU A 51 -16.25 -20.16 -0.75
CA GLU A 51 -16.13 -21.17 0.30
C GLU A 51 -14.97 -20.78 1.20
N TYR A 52 -15.21 -20.79 2.51
CA TYR A 52 -14.15 -20.61 3.49
C TYR A 52 -13.39 -21.92 3.64
N LEU A 53 -12.11 -21.93 3.26
CA LEU A 53 -11.29 -23.13 3.29
C LEU A 53 -10.73 -23.46 4.68
N GLY A 54 -10.66 -22.47 5.58
CA GLY A 54 -10.01 -22.59 6.88
C GLY A 54 -8.97 -21.49 7.13
N GLU A 55 -8.38 -21.50 8.32
CA GLU A 55 -7.28 -20.61 8.67
C GLU A 55 -5.96 -21.14 8.10
N GLN A 56 -5.09 -20.23 7.68
CA GLN A 56 -3.78 -20.60 7.15
C GLN A 56 -2.78 -20.79 8.29
N ARG A 57 -2.16 -21.98 8.34
CA ARG A 57 -1.18 -22.37 9.37
C ARG A 57 0.24 -22.42 8.84
N SER A 58 1.21 -22.33 9.74
CA SER A 58 2.61 -22.53 9.41
C SER A 58 3.06 -23.98 9.56
N LEU A 59 4.01 -24.42 8.72
CA LEU A 59 4.70 -25.70 8.83
C LEU A 59 5.83 -25.71 9.86
N ASN A 60 6.36 -24.54 10.21
CA ASN A 60 7.64 -24.43 10.92
C ASN A 60 7.63 -23.41 12.06
N SER A 61 6.46 -22.91 12.46
CA SER A 61 6.28 -22.06 13.63
C SER A 61 4.81 -22.08 14.12
N SER A 62 4.51 -21.41 15.24
CA SER A 62 3.14 -21.25 15.75
C SER A 62 2.82 -19.79 16.04
N HIS A 63 1.83 -19.24 15.34
CA HIS A 63 1.36 -17.86 15.51
C HIS A 63 0.06 -17.58 14.73
N ARG A 64 -0.58 -16.47 15.06
CA ARG A 64 -1.75 -15.93 14.34
C ARG A 64 -1.35 -14.69 13.52
N ARG A 65 -1.98 -14.50 12.36
CA ARG A 65 -1.61 -13.45 11.39
C ARG A 65 -2.79 -12.55 11.08
N ASP A 66 -2.51 -11.27 10.93
CA ASP A 66 -3.39 -10.31 10.27
C ASP A 66 -2.98 -10.10 8.81
N LEU A 67 -3.94 -9.70 7.97
CA LEU A 67 -3.79 -9.54 6.53
C LEU A 67 -3.39 -10.85 5.83
N GLY A 68 -2.67 -10.77 4.71
CA GLY A 68 -2.23 -11.94 3.94
C GLY A 68 -2.24 -11.68 2.45
N PHE A 69 -1.29 -10.86 2.01
CA PHE A 69 -1.18 -10.53 0.60
C PHE A 69 -0.15 -11.40 -0.12
N ALA A 70 -0.59 -12.06 -1.19
CA ALA A 70 0.26 -12.89 -2.00
C ALA A 70 1.02 -12.07 -3.04
N GLY A 71 2.28 -12.42 -3.25
CA GLY A 71 3.12 -11.86 -4.29
C GLY A 71 4.10 -12.88 -4.83
N HIS A 72 4.57 -12.66 -6.05
CA HIS A 72 5.46 -13.58 -6.75
C HIS A 72 6.83 -12.93 -6.96
N ILE A 73 7.91 -13.63 -6.63
CA ILE A 73 9.30 -13.23 -6.94
C ILE A 73 10.11 -14.50 -7.22
N GLY A 74 10.83 -14.55 -8.34
CA GLY A 74 11.83 -15.59 -8.60
C GLY A 74 11.23 -17.00 -8.71
N GLY A 75 10.03 -17.12 -9.29
CA GLY A 75 9.36 -18.41 -9.49
C GLY A 75 8.63 -18.95 -8.25
N LYS A 76 8.56 -18.18 -7.16
CA LYS A 76 7.92 -18.57 -5.90
C LYS A 76 6.89 -17.55 -5.47
N TRP A 77 5.86 -18.04 -4.79
CA TRP A 77 4.82 -17.22 -4.18
C TRP A 77 5.08 -17.05 -2.69
N TYR A 78 4.82 -15.84 -2.20
CA TYR A 78 5.04 -15.44 -0.82
C TYR A 78 3.83 -14.67 -0.30
N GLY A 79 3.43 -14.95 0.94
CA GLY A 79 2.47 -14.14 1.69
C GLY A 79 3.21 -13.08 2.51
N VAL A 80 2.76 -11.84 2.44
CA VAL A 80 3.15 -10.76 3.37
C VAL A 80 1.98 -10.51 4.31
N TYR A 81 2.28 -10.53 5.60
CA TYR A 81 1.31 -10.38 6.66
C TYR A 81 1.60 -9.13 7.47
N GLY A 82 0.57 -8.59 8.11
CA GLY A 82 0.69 -7.54 9.11
C GLY A 82 1.09 -8.12 10.47
N ASP A 83 0.40 -7.69 11.51
CA ASP A 83 0.65 -8.14 12.88
C ASP A 83 0.61 -9.67 12.95
N THR A 84 1.70 -10.23 13.45
CA THR A 84 1.93 -11.66 13.57
C THR A 84 2.18 -12.00 15.03
N LEU A 85 1.13 -12.45 15.71
CA LEU A 85 1.10 -12.69 17.15
C LEU A 85 1.62 -14.07 17.47
N TRP A 86 2.65 -14.14 18.30
CA TRP A 86 3.26 -15.40 18.72
C TRP A 86 2.31 -16.18 19.61
N SER A 87 2.31 -17.50 19.46
CA SER A 87 1.73 -18.40 20.46
C SER A 87 2.59 -18.42 21.73
N SER A 88 2.04 -18.95 22.82
CA SER A 88 2.79 -19.11 24.06
C SER A 88 4.02 -20.02 23.89
N PRO A 89 5.12 -19.80 24.65
CA PRO A 89 6.30 -20.65 24.57
C PRO A 89 5.96 -22.14 24.75
N GLY A 90 6.37 -22.96 23.77
CA GLY A 90 6.14 -24.40 23.77
C GLY A 90 4.88 -24.87 23.05
N VAL A 91 4.01 -23.96 22.59
CA VAL A 91 2.85 -24.26 21.73
C VAL A 91 3.35 -24.45 20.30
N ALA A 92 3.22 -25.66 19.77
CA ALA A 92 3.68 -26.00 18.41
C ALA A 92 2.54 -26.06 17.40
N ASP A 93 1.32 -26.30 17.86
CA ASP A 93 0.10 -26.23 17.08
C ASP A 93 -0.99 -25.51 17.90
N PRO A 94 -1.37 -24.27 17.60
CA PRO A 94 -2.30 -23.51 18.43
C PRO A 94 -3.75 -24.03 18.36
N ASP A 95 -4.06 -24.91 17.42
CA ASP A 95 -5.37 -25.57 17.30
C ASP A 95 -5.42 -26.90 18.06
N ALA A 96 -4.27 -27.52 18.31
CA ALA A 96 -4.16 -28.81 19.00
C ALA A 96 -3.63 -28.68 20.45
N ASP A 97 -2.74 -27.72 20.68
CA ASP A 97 -2.16 -27.40 21.98
C ASP A 97 -2.94 -26.23 22.61
N PRO A 98 -3.20 -26.26 23.93
CA PRO A 98 -3.82 -25.12 24.60
C PRO A 98 -2.87 -23.92 24.56
N ASP A 99 -3.21 -22.90 23.78
CA ASP A 99 -2.54 -21.60 23.82
C ASP A 99 -3.16 -20.75 24.94
N PRO A 100 -2.47 -20.58 26.09
CA PRO A 100 -3.01 -19.83 27.21
C PRO A 100 -3.27 -18.36 26.84
N ASP A 101 -4.38 -17.82 27.32
CA ASP A 101 -4.74 -16.42 27.11
C ASP A 101 -3.62 -15.47 27.54
N GLY A 102 -3.28 -14.52 26.67
CA GLY A 102 -2.25 -13.53 26.95
C GLY A 102 -1.57 -13.01 25.68
N PHE A 103 -0.82 -11.93 25.83
CA PHE A 103 0.06 -11.44 24.78
C PHE A 103 1.46 -12.02 24.99
N HIS A 104 1.92 -12.85 24.06
CA HIS A 104 3.21 -13.55 24.14
C HIS A 104 4.30 -12.89 23.29
N GLY A 105 3.94 -11.88 22.51
CA GLY A 105 4.83 -11.17 21.60
C GLY A 105 4.22 -11.06 20.20
N MET A 106 4.80 -10.19 19.37
CA MET A 106 4.43 -10.06 17.97
C MET A 106 5.57 -9.48 17.16
N VAL A 107 5.50 -9.68 15.85
CA VAL A 107 6.14 -8.79 14.87
C VAL A 107 5.07 -8.07 14.07
N ARG A 108 5.29 -6.80 13.71
CA ARG A 108 4.30 -5.97 12.97
C ARG A 108 4.10 -6.35 11.50
N ASN A 109 4.94 -7.26 11.01
CA ASN A 109 4.90 -7.82 9.67
C ASN A 109 5.82 -9.04 9.59
N SER A 110 5.37 -10.02 8.82
CA SER A 110 6.12 -11.25 8.53
C SER A 110 5.97 -11.61 7.06
N VAL A 111 6.80 -12.56 6.62
CA VAL A 111 6.74 -13.12 5.27
C VAL A 111 6.88 -14.63 5.34
N ALA A 112 6.04 -15.31 4.57
CA ALA A 112 6.07 -16.76 4.45
C ALA A 112 6.02 -17.17 2.98
N GLN A 113 6.67 -18.28 2.65
CA GLN A 113 6.53 -18.91 1.35
C GLN A 113 5.19 -19.66 1.30
N LEU A 114 4.41 -19.42 0.24
CA LEU A 114 3.18 -20.16 -0.02
C LEU A 114 3.50 -21.56 -0.52
N THR A 115 2.67 -22.53 -0.16
CA THR A 115 2.81 -23.92 -0.61
C THR A 115 1.72 -24.28 -1.63
N GLU A 116 1.73 -25.53 -2.10
CA GLU A 116 0.67 -26.06 -2.96
C GLU A 116 -0.67 -26.21 -2.22
N ASP A 117 -0.63 -26.31 -0.89
CA ASP A 117 -1.82 -26.27 -0.03
C ASP A 117 -2.08 -24.82 0.41
N PRO A 118 -3.21 -24.20 0.01
CA PRO A 118 -3.50 -22.79 0.34
C PRO A 118 -3.63 -22.54 1.84
N LEU A 119 -3.88 -23.57 2.65
CA LEU A 119 -4.00 -23.47 4.11
C LEU A 119 -2.65 -23.61 4.81
N VAL A 120 -1.55 -23.81 4.06
CA VAL A 120 -0.26 -24.14 4.64
C VAL A 120 0.83 -23.24 4.05
N VAL A 121 1.63 -22.64 4.93
CA VAL A 121 2.78 -21.79 4.56
C VAL A 121 4.03 -22.20 5.30
N ARG A 122 5.17 -21.73 4.81
CA ARG A 122 6.47 -21.89 5.47
C ARG A 122 7.09 -20.53 5.76
N ASP A 123 7.19 -20.18 7.03
CA ASP A 123 7.78 -18.90 7.43
C ASP A 123 9.25 -18.84 7.05
N CYS A 124 9.68 -17.65 6.62
CA CYS A 124 11.05 -17.44 6.15
C CYS A 124 11.99 -17.02 7.29
N HIS A 125 11.78 -15.81 7.82
CA HIS A 125 12.66 -15.22 8.83
C HIS A 125 12.25 -15.70 10.21
N LEU A 126 12.74 -16.86 10.64
CA LEU A 126 12.52 -17.36 12.00
C LEU A 126 13.73 -17.07 12.88
N ASN A 127 13.47 -16.82 14.17
CA ASN A 127 14.50 -16.76 15.18
C ASN A 127 14.98 -18.19 15.58
N GLY A 128 15.86 -18.29 16.57
CA GLY A 128 16.41 -19.57 17.02
C GLY A 128 15.75 -20.12 18.28
N ASP A 129 14.53 -19.72 18.61
CA ASP A 129 13.84 -20.17 19.82
C ASP A 129 13.46 -21.66 19.72
N GLU A 130 13.46 -22.33 20.87
CA GLU A 130 13.15 -23.76 21.02
C GLU A 130 12.05 -23.93 22.10
N PRO A 131 11.09 -24.87 21.93
CA PRO A 131 10.98 -25.84 20.83
C PRO A 131 10.35 -25.27 19.55
N VAL A 132 9.85 -24.02 19.58
CA VAL A 132 9.14 -23.39 18.47
C VAL A 132 9.76 -22.04 18.21
N ALA A 133 10.26 -21.85 17.00
CA ALA A 133 10.82 -20.59 16.55
C ALA A 133 9.71 -19.57 16.27
N HIS A 134 10.00 -18.29 16.51
CA HIS A 134 9.10 -17.19 16.24
C HIS A 134 9.53 -16.39 15.01
N PRO A 135 8.58 -15.80 14.26
CA PRO A 135 8.89 -14.94 13.13
C PRO A 135 9.63 -13.68 13.59
N GLY A 136 10.69 -13.36 12.86
CA GLY A 136 11.38 -12.09 12.87
C GLY A 136 10.70 -11.07 11.97
N GLN A 137 11.13 -9.82 12.11
CA GLN A 137 10.54 -8.69 11.39
C GLN A 137 10.91 -8.71 9.90
N PHE A 138 9.93 -8.80 9.00
CA PHE A 138 10.22 -8.76 7.55
C PHE A 138 10.73 -7.39 7.08
N THR A 139 10.11 -6.31 7.55
CA THR A 139 10.58 -4.93 7.35
C THR A 139 11.09 -4.35 8.67
N PRO A 140 12.41 -4.40 8.93
CA PRO A 140 13.01 -3.99 10.19
C PRO A 140 12.63 -2.56 10.58
N TRP A 141 12.48 -2.32 11.89
CA TRP A 141 12.38 -0.97 12.40
C TRP A 141 13.68 -0.22 12.15
N GLU A 142 13.56 1.10 12.00
CA GLU A 142 14.71 1.97 11.85
C GLU A 142 14.65 3.09 12.88
N GLU A 143 15.44 2.93 13.95
CA GLU A 143 15.44 3.84 15.10
C GLU A 143 15.81 5.26 14.69
N ARG A 144 16.67 5.45 13.67
CA ARG A 144 17.04 6.80 13.19
C ARG A 144 15.87 7.58 12.60
N TRP A 145 14.78 6.90 12.25
CA TRP A 145 13.53 7.51 11.77
C TRP A 145 12.48 7.64 12.88
N GLY A 146 12.82 7.26 14.12
CA GLY A 146 11.92 7.31 15.27
C GLY A 146 10.93 6.16 15.34
N GLU A 147 11.10 5.12 14.51
CA GLU A 147 10.25 3.94 14.54
C GLU A 147 10.45 3.13 15.82
N ARG A 148 9.35 2.57 16.32
CA ARG A 148 9.31 1.77 17.55
C ARG A 148 8.45 0.53 17.32
N LEU A 149 8.37 -0.33 18.34
CA LEU A 149 7.49 -1.50 18.33
C LEU A 149 6.03 -1.16 17.99
N GLN A 150 5.55 0.01 18.39
CA GLN A 150 4.17 0.47 18.14
C GLN A 150 3.98 1.16 16.77
N THR A 151 5.05 1.34 15.99
CA THR A 151 4.92 1.89 14.63
C THR A 151 4.39 0.78 13.73
N GLY A 152 3.09 0.83 13.44
CA GLY A 152 2.41 -0.14 12.60
C GLY A 152 2.89 -0.09 11.14
N PHE A 153 2.80 -1.22 10.47
CA PHE A 153 3.29 -1.39 9.11
C PHE A 153 2.37 -2.31 8.31
N GLY A 154 1.55 -1.73 7.45
CA GLY A 154 0.66 -2.49 6.57
C GLY A 154 1.31 -2.68 5.21
N GLY A 155 1.81 -3.89 4.91
CA GLY A 155 2.31 -4.23 3.57
C GLY A 155 1.17 -4.75 2.69
N THR A 156 1.16 -4.40 1.41
CA THR A 156 0.08 -4.85 0.49
C THR A 156 0.46 -5.89 -0.51
N SER A 157 1.64 -5.93 -1.12
CA SER A 157 1.98 -6.98 -2.09
C SER A 157 3.48 -6.99 -2.33
N LEU A 158 4.03 -8.20 -2.51
CA LEU A 158 5.34 -8.39 -3.14
C LEU A 158 5.17 -8.41 -4.65
N VAL A 159 5.87 -7.51 -5.33
CA VAL A 159 5.79 -7.36 -6.78
C VAL A 159 7.14 -7.68 -7.39
N GLU A 160 7.17 -8.62 -8.35
CA GLU A 160 8.39 -8.94 -9.07
C GLU A 160 8.89 -7.74 -9.89
N VAL A 161 10.18 -7.44 -9.73
CA VAL A 161 10.89 -6.42 -10.50
C VAL A 161 11.84 -7.08 -11.51
N ASP A 162 12.58 -8.10 -11.06
CA ASP A 162 13.49 -8.90 -11.87
C ASP A 162 13.53 -10.32 -11.28
N GLY A 163 12.75 -11.22 -11.88
CA GLY A 163 12.62 -12.61 -11.40
C GLY A 163 13.91 -13.42 -11.50
N GLU A 164 14.74 -13.18 -12.53
CA GLU A 164 16.00 -13.91 -12.72
C GLU A 164 17.01 -13.57 -11.62
N ARG A 165 16.99 -12.32 -11.14
CA ARG A 165 17.85 -11.85 -10.06
C ARG A 165 17.20 -11.97 -8.68
N GLY A 166 15.96 -12.45 -8.60
CA GLY A 166 15.20 -12.54 -7.36
C GLY A 166 14.96 -11.17 -6.72
N VAL A 167 14.72 -10.14 -7.52
CA VAL A 167 14.46 -8.78 -7.04
C VAL A 167 12.97 -8.48 -7.16
N GLY A 168 12.41 -7.93 -6.08
CA GLY A 168 11.05 -7.41 -6.07
C GLY A 168 10.93 -6.13 -5.26
N ALA A 169 9.70 -5.64 -5.18
CA ALA A 169 9.32 -4.50 -4.37
C ALA A 169 8.21 -4.89 -3.40
N VAL A 170 8.23 -4.32 -2.20
CA VAL A 170 7.05 -4.30 -1.32
C VAL A 170 6.59 -2.86 -1.16
N TYR A 171 5.29 -2.64 -1.33
CA TYR A 171 4.65 -1.37 -1.02
C TYR A 171 3.97 -1.45 0.33
N TYR A 172 4.03 -0.36 1.09
CA TYR A 172 3.57 -0.37 2.47
C TYR A 172 3.07 0.98 2.95
N LEU A 173 2.24 0.91 3.99
CA LEU A 173 1.86 2.03 4.84
C LEU A 173 2.58 1.96 6.18
N ILE A 174 2.97 3.13 6.66
CA ILE A 174 3.45 3.34 8.02
C ILE A 174 2.37 4.07 8.79
N ASN A 175 2.02 3.53 9.96
CA ASN A 175 1.06 4.17 10.85
C ASN A 175 1.63 4.32 12.27
N ASP A 176 1.14 5.35 12.96
CA ASP A 176 1.38 5.60 14.38
C ASP A 176 0.03 5.63 15.08
N ASN A 177 -0.37 4.50 15.67
CA ASN A 177 -1.72 4.29 16.23
C ASN A 177 -2.83 4.57 15.21
N GLU A 178 -2.85 3.81 14.10
CA GLU A 178 -3.81 3.95 12.98
C GLU A 178 -3.72 5.30 12.23
N ASN A 179 -2.74 6.13 12.57
CA ASN A 179 -2.46 7.35 11.84
C ASN A 179 -1.56 7.06 10.63
N TYR A 180 -2.16 6.67 9.50
CA TYR A 180 -1.48 6.38 8.23
C TYR A 180 -0.84 7.63 7.60
N ARG A 181 0.27 8.12 8.16
CA ARG A 181 0.92 9.36 7.72
C ARG A 181 1.78 9.18 6.48
N HIS A 182 2.31 7.98 6.26
CA HIS A 182 3.31 7.76 5.23
C HIS A 182 3.08 6.46 4.48
N ALA A 183 3.37 6.47 3.19
CA ALA A 183 3.44 5.28 2.36
C ALA A 183 4.79 5.22 1.64
N GLY A 184 5.23 4.02 1.29
CA GLY A 184 6.54 3.83 0.69
C GLY A 184 6.69 2.55 -0.10
N ILE A 185 7.90 2.38 -0.58
CA ILE A 185 8.37 1.22 -1.32
C ILE A 185 9.72 0.79 -0.75
N ALA A 186 9.91 -0.53 -0.65
CA ALA A 186 11.18 -1.13 -0.34
C ALA A 186 11.62 -2.09 -1.44
N ARG A 187 12.92 -2.10 -1.69
CA ARG A 187 13.60 -3.15 -2.44
C ARG A 187 13.65 -4.42 -1.60
N VAL A 188 13.25 -5.51 -2.23
CA VAL A 188 13.27 -6.86 -1.68
C VAL A 188 14.18 -7.69 -2.56
N GLU A 189 15.07 -8.46 -1.96
CA GLU A 189 15.92 -9.42 -2.66
C GLU A 189 15.73 -10.81 -2.04
N LEU A 190 15.75 -11.84 -2.87
CA LEU A 190 15.81 -13.21 -2.40
C LEU A 190 17.22 -13.50 -1.87
N ILE A 191 17.35 -13.57 -0.54
CA ILE A 191 18.60 -13.92 0.14
C ILE A 191 18.36 -15.25 0.84
N ASN A 192 19.13 -16.28 0.48
CA ASN A 192 18.92 -17.66 0.96
C ASN A 192 17.47 -18.15 0.76
N ASP A 193 16.92 -17.93 -0.44
CA ASP A 193 15.54 -18.27 -0.82
C ASP A 193 14.41 -17.55 -0.05
N ALA A 194 14.75 -16.57 0.80
CA ALA A 194 13.81 -15.77 1.56
C ALA A 194 13.75 -14.32 1.05
N PRO A 195 12.54 -13.77 0.79
CA PRO A 195 12.38 -12.35 0.50
C PRO A 195 12.89 -11.53 1.68
N THR A 196 13.86 -10.65 1.43
CA THR A 196 14.50 -9.83 2.46
C THR A 196 14.47 -8.38 2.02
N VAL A 197 13.93 -7.50 2.88
CA VAL A 197 13.99 -6.05 2.63
C VAL A 197 15.44 -5.58 2.75
N THR A 198 16.01 -5.11 1.65
CA THR A 198 17.42 -4.64 1.60
C THR A 198 17.52 -3.13 1.62
N GLN A 199 16.48 -2.43 1.17
CA GLN A 199 16.46 -0.97 1.17
C GLN A 199 15.03 -0.43 1.22
N ARG A 200 14.75 0.49 2.14
CA ARG A 200 13.55 1.34 2.11
C ARG A 200 13.87 2.66 1.42
N LEU A 201 13.00 3.11 0.52
CA LEU A 201 13.24 4.31 -0.29
C LEU A 201 12.58 5.56 0.29
N GLY A 202 13.15 6.72 -0.06
CA GLY A 202 12.77 8.03 0.44
C GLY A 202 13.61 8.46 1.65
N GLU A 203 13.53 9.75 2.01
CA GLU A 203 14.41 10.39 3.01
C GLU A 203 14.38 9.70 4.37
N HIS A 204 13.20 9.20 4.75
CA HIS A 204 12.98 8.47 5.99
C HIS A 204 12.52 7.02 5.76
N GLY A 205 12.82 6.45 4.60
CA GLY A 205 12.29 5.13 4.24
C GLY A 205 10.77 5.14 4.00
N TRP A 206 10.22 6.29 3.66
CA TRP A 206 8.91 6.45 3.06
C TRP A 206 8.97 7.60 2.06
N TRP A 207 7.96 7.66 1.19
CA TRP A 207 7.97 8.56 0.06
C TRP A 207 6.70 9.40 -0.05
N TRP A 208 5.52 8.78 -0.07
CA TRP A 208 4.28 9.51 -0.17
C TRP A 208 3.85 10.02 1.20
N ASP A 209 3.62 11.33 1.29
CA ASP A 209 3.01 11.97 2.45
C ASP A 209 1.49 11.85 2.35
N CYS A 210 0.94 10.86 3.05
CA CYS A 210 -0.48 10.53 3.03
C CYS A 210 -1.37 11.63 3.64
N SER A 211 -0.78 12.66 4.26
CA SER A 211 -1.53 13.84 4.67
C SER A 211 -2.07 14.64 3.47
N THR A 212 -1.39 14.59 2.32
CA THR A 212 -1.75 15.38 1.13
C THR A 212 -1.77 14.59 -0.18
N MET A 213 -1.23 13.37 -0.18
CA MET A 213 -1.18 12.45 -1.32
C MET A 213 -1.99 11.19 -1.02
N ALA A 214 -2.48 10.52 -2.07
CA ALA A 214 -3.08 9.20 -1.92
C ALA A 214 -2.11 8.20 -1.26
N LYS A 215 -2.68 7.23 -0.53
CA LYS A 215 -1.98 6.17 0.20
C LYS A 215 -1.55 5.07 -0.77
N TYR A 216 -0.69 5.39 -1.74
CA TYR A 216 -0.30 4.43 -2.78
C TYR A 216 0.34 3.18 -2.18
N GLY A 217 -0.22 2.02 -2.53
CA GLY A 217 0.22 0.72 -2.05
C GLY A 217 -0.51 0.30 -0.77
N ASP A 218 -1.68 0.88 -0.50
CA ASP A 218 -2.61 0.48 0.57
C ASP A 218 -3.66 -0.51 0.07
N ILE A 219 -4.12 -0.38 -1.16
CA ILE A 219 -5.22 -1.20 -1.68
C ILE A 219 -4.69 -2.47 -2.36
N ALA A 220 -3.76 -2.29 -3.31
CA ALA A 220 -3.12 -3.36 -4.05
C ALA A 220 -1.87 -2.83 -4.75
N ALA A 221 -0.93 -3.72 -5.05
CA ALA A 221 0.13 -3.47 -6.03
C ALA A 221 0.37 -4.75 -6.83
N TYR A 222 0.57 -4.63 -8.15
CA TYR A 222 0.75 -5.80 -9.00
C TYR A 222 1.64 -5.51 -10.21
N ARG A 223 2.36 -6.55 -10.65
CA ARG A 223 3.10 -6.57 -11.91
C ARG A 223 2.12 -6.89 -13.03
N ASP A 224 2.01 -6.01 -14.01
CA ASP A 224 1.19 -6.26 -15.20
C ASP A 224 1.81 -7.41 -16.01
N VAL A 225 1.03 -8.45 -16.31
CA VAL A 225 1.52 -9.60 -17.08
C VAL A 225 1.57 -9.33 -18.58
N LYS A 226 0.97 -8.22 -19.04
CA LYS A 226 0.91 -7.80 -20.44
C LYS A 226 1.77 -6.56 -20.74
N SER A 227 2.47 -6.00 -19.74
CA SER A 227 3.36 -4.85 -19.96
C SER A 227 4.53 -4.79 -18.97
N ASP A 228 5.41 -3.81 -19.19
CA ASP A 228 6.54 -3.57 -18.31
C ASP A 228 6.21 -2.70 -17.10
N TYR A 229 4.94 -2.54 -16.73
CA TYR A 229 4.56 -1.72 -15.59
C TYR A 229 4.27 -2.51 -14.30
N ILE A 230 4.52 -1.87 -13.18
CA ILE A 230 3.95 -2.16 -11.89
C ILE A 230 2.88 -1.10 -11.64
N TYR A 231 1.70 -1.53 -11.22
CA TYR A 231 0.61 -0.65 -10.84
C TYR A 231 0.41 -0.68 -9.34
N VAL A 232 0.07 0.48 -8.78
CA VAL A 232 -0.02 0.69 -7.33
C VAL A 232 -1.30 1.47 -7.05
N TRP A 233 -2.16 0.92 -6.20
CA TRP A 233 -3.45 1.51 -5.83
C TRP A 233 -3.45 2.01 -4.39
N GLY A 234 -4.11 3.13 -4.16
CA GLY A 234 -4.17 3.75 -2.85
C GLY A 234 -5.49 4.46 -2.57
N HIS A 235 -5.86 4.45 -1.29
CA HIS A 235 -6.95 5.25 -0.76
C HIS A 235 -6.64 6.76 -0.84
N PRO A 236 -7.65 7.64 -0.70
CA PRO A 236 -7.46 9.08 -0.72
C PRO A 236 -6.53 9.58 0.41
N PRO A 237 -5.95 10.79 0.28
CA PRO A 237 -5.21 11.43 1.35
C PRO A 237 -6.10 11.69 2.57
N LYS A 238 -5.49 11.86 3.74
CA LYS A 238 -6.19 12.15 4.99
C LYS A 238 -7.01 13.45 4.99
N THR A 239 -6.69 14.39 4.09
CA THR A 239 -7.48 15.61 3.91
C THR A 239 -8.86 15.35 3.33
N VAL A 240 -9.09 14.19 2.70
CA VAL A 240 -10.40 13.78 2.20
C VAL A 240 -11.12 13.00 3.29
N THR A 241 -12.19 13.59 3.83
CA THR A 241 -12.92 13.04 4.99
C THR A 241 -14.41 12.79 4.73
N GLY A 242 -14.95 13.30 3.62
CA GLY A 242 -16.38 13.21 3.31
C GLY A 242 -16.70 12.06 2.35
N TRP A 243 -17.77 11.32 2.63
CA TRP A 243 -18.33 10.34 1.71
C TRP A 243 -18.99 11.02 0.50
N PRO A 244 -18.89 10.47 -0.73
CA PRO A 244 -18.20 9.23 -1.11
C PRO A 244 -16.71 9.39 -1.39
N ALA A 245 -16.14 10.59 -1.22
CA ALA A 245 -14.78 10.87 -1.64
C ALA A 245 -13.72 10.04 -0.90
N THR A 246 -14.02 9.57 0.31
CA THR A 246 -13.20 8.62 1.08
C THR A 246 -13.03 7.25 0.42
N GLU A 247 -13.94 6.89 -0.49
CA GLU A 247 -14.00 5.57 -1.12
C GLU A 247 -13.26 5.50 -2.45
N TYR A 248 -12.71 6.62 -2.94
CA TYR A 248 -12.04 6.67 -4.24
C TYR A 248 -10.65 6.05 -4.21
N VAL A 249 -10.32 5.36 -5.29
CA VAL A 249 -9.00 4.74 -5.49
C VAL A 249 -8.21 5.53 -6.51
N TYR A 250 -6.98 5.87 -6.15
CA TYR A 250 -6.01 6.52 -7.04
C TYR A 250 -4.92 5.53 -7.44
N GLN A 251 -4.36 5.74 -8.63
CA GLN A 251 -3.39 4.82 -9.23
C GLN A 251 -2.10 5.54 -9.61
N ALA A 252 -0.98 4.89 -9.26
CA ALA A 252 0.34 5.17 -9.80
C ALA A 252 0.85 3.96 -10.59
N ARG A 253 1.84 4.19 -11.44
CA ARG A 253 2.58 3.13 -12.12
C ARG A 253 4.05 3.50 -12.32
N VAL A 254 4.88 2.50 -12.52
CA VAL A 254 6.29 2.64 -12.88
C VAL A 254 6.71 1.45 -13.72
N LYS A 255 7.74 1.58 -14.57
CA LYS A 255 8.31 0.38 -15.19
C LYS A 255 9.00 -0.46 -14.11
N ALA A 256 8.90 -1.79 -14.16
CA ALA A 256 9.52 -2.64 -13.13
C ALA A 256 11.01 -2.36 -12.96
N GLY A 257 11.77 -2.30 -14.05
CA GLY A 257 13.21 -2.01 -14.00
C GLY A 257 13.56 -0.62 -13.44
N GLU A 258 12.57 0.27 -13.33
CA GLU A 258 12.70 1.64 -12.79
C GLU A 258 12.01 1.78 -11.43
N ALA A 259 11.51 0.70 -10.82
CA ALA A 259 10.66 0.76 -9.62
C ALA A 259 11.33 1.43 -8.41
N PHE A 260 12.67 1.45 -8.38
CA PHE A 260 13.43 2.07 -7.29
C PHE A 260 13.86 3.52 -7.58
N GLU A 261 13.47 4.07 -8.74
CA GLU A 261 13.70 5.45 -9.13
C GLU A 261 12.42 6.26 -8.91
N LEU A 262 12.32 6.91 -7.74
CA LEU A 262 11.08 7.58 -7.30
C LEU A 262 10.58 8.65 -8.28
N ASP A 263 11.48 9.31 -9.02
CA ASP A 263 11.13 10.33 -10.01
C ASP A 263 10.57 9.75 -11.34
N LYS A 264 10.57 8.42 -11.51
CA LYS A 264 10.05 7.75 -12.71
C LYS A 264 8.58 7.39 -12.64
N TYR A 265 7.98 7.42 -11.45
CA TYR A 265 6.57 7.06 -11.33
C TYR A 265 5.68 8.05 -12.08
N GLU A 266 4.62 7.49 -12.63
CA GLU A 266 3.54 8.22 -13.26
C GLU A 266 2.25 8.00 -12.46
N TYR A 267 1.43 9.02 -12.39
CA TYR A 267 0.16 9.06 -11.69
C TYR A 267 -0.95 9.24 -12.70
N TRP A 268 -2.09 8.64 -12.45
CA TRP A 268 -3.26 8.77 -13.31
C TRP A 268 -3.97 10.11 -13.02
N TRP A 269 -4.07 10.98 -14.03
CA TRP A 269 -4.74 12.29 -13.93
C TRP A 269 -6.14 12.31 -14.56
N GLY A 270 -6.74 11.13 -14.73
CA GLY A 270 -8.00 11.00 -15.45
C GLY A 270 -7.83 10.93 -16.96
N ARG A 271 -8.91 10.57 -17.65
CA ARG A 271 -8.88 10.25 -19.10
C ARG A 271 -8.38 11.38 -19.97
N ALA A 272 -8.76 12.61 -19.66
CA ALA A 272 -8.41 13.78 -20.46
C ALA A 272 -6.92 14.12 -20.35
N LYS A 273 -6.29 13.84 -19.20
CA LYS A 273 -4.90 14.23 -18.91
C LYS A 273 -3.91 13.06 -19.00
N GLY A 274 -4.40 11.83 -18.88
CA GLY A 274 -3.59 10.61 -18.94
C GLY A 274 -2.60 10.46 -17.79
N TRP A 275 -1.53 9.74 -18.04
CA TRP A 275 -0.43 9.52 -17.10
C TRP A 275 0.50 10.73 -17.04
N ARG A 276 0.90 11.15 -15.83
CA ARG A 276 1.86 12.25 -15.62
C ARG A 276 2.81 11.96 -14.47
N ARG A 277 4.02 12.53 -14.51
CA ARG A 277 4.98 12.43 -13.40
C ARG A 277 4.66 13.32 -12.20
N GLU A 278 3.78 14.29 -12.37
CA GLU A 278 3.30 15.11 -11.27
C GLU A 278 2.37 14.27 -10.38
N VAL A 279 2.66 14.21 -9.08
CA VAL A 279 1.80 13.50 -8.12
C VAL A 279 0.51 14.29 -7.86
N LEU A 280 -0.62 13.59 -7.77
CA LEU A 280 -1.88 14.19 -7.33
C LEU A 280 -1.72 14.77 -5.91
N LYS A 281 -2.25 15.98 -5.70
CA LYS A 281 -2.26 16.66 -4.40
C LYS A 281 -3.66 17.19 -4.12
N GLY A 282 -3.89 17.65 -2.88
CA GLY A 282 -5.09 18.40 -2.46
C GLY A 282 -6.37 18.13 -3.27
N PRO A 283 -6.91 19.13 -3.99
CA PRO A 283 -8.20 19.03 -4.68
C PRO A 283 -8.16 18.17 -5.95
N GLU A 284 -7.00 17.82 -6.49
CA GLU A 284 -6.88 16.92 -7.65
C GLU A 284 -7.31 15.47 -7.32
N HIS A 285 -7.48 15.13 -6.04
CA HIS A 285 -8.10 13.89 -5.60
C HIS A 285 -9.62 13.97 -5.75
N ASP A 286 -10.10 13.70 -6.95
CA ASP A 286 -11.51 13.75 -7.32
C ASP A 286 -11.93 12.53 -8.18
N PRO A 287 -13.23 12.40 -8.51
CA PRO A 287 -13.73 11.29 -9.33
C PRO A 287 -13.18 11.28 -10.76
N GLU A 288 -12.61 12.39 -11.24
CA GLU A 288 -11.99 12.44 -12.57
C GLU A 288 -10.63 11.75 -12.56
N SER A 289 -9.86 11.92 -11.48
CA SER A 289 -8.52 11.32 -11.31
C SER A 289 -8.54 9.96 -10.60
N ALA A 290 -9.68 9.55 -10.05
CA ALA A 290 -9.86 8.21 -9.49
C ALA A 290 -10.05 7.14 -10.59
N VAL A 291 -9.63 5.91 -10.29
CA VAL A 291 -9.81 4.76 -11.19
C VAL A 291 -11.05 3.94 -10.83
N MET A 292 -11.40 3.82 -9.55
CA MET A 292 -12.59 3.11 -9.07
C MET A 292 -13.01 3.64 -7.69
N TRP A 293 -14.10 3.12 -7.13
CA TRP A 293 -14.56 3.50 -5.80
C TRP A 293 -15.28 2.38 -5.04
N GLY A 294 -15.31 2.44 -3.71
CA GLY A 294 -16.06 1.52 -2.84
C GLY A 294 -15.48 0.12 -2.83
N VAL A 295 -14.15 0.03 -2.77
CA VAL A 295 -13.40 -1.22 -2.70
C VAL A 295 -12.45 -1.18 -1.52
N GLY A 296 -12.23 -2.32 -0.88
CA GLY A 296 -11.20 -2.48 0.16
C GLY A 296 -9.89 -2.98 -0.41
N GLN A 297 -8.99 -3.42 0.46
CA GLN A 297 -7.74 -4.07 0.09
C GLN A 297 -7.98 -5.45 -0.55
N GLY A 298 -7.09 -5.87 -1.44
CA GLY A 298 -7.27 -7.10 -2.20
C GLY A 298 -6.12 -7.45 -3.13
N GLN A 299 -6.41 -8.33 -4.08
CA GLN A 299 -5.44 -8.82 -5.06
C GLN A 299 -5.98 -8.71 -6.49
N VAL A 300 -5.09 -8.29 -7.40
CA VAL A 300 -5.37 -8.21 -8.83
C VAL A 300 -4.72 -9.41 -9.51
N VAL A 301 -5.50 -10.17 -10.28
CA VAL A 301 -5.03 -11.32 -11.04
C VAL A 301 -5.49 -11.22 -12.49
N PHE A 302 -4.62 -11.58 -13.44
CA PHE A 302 -5.03 -11.72 -14.83
C PHE A 302 -5.61 -13.12 -15.05
N SER A 303 -6.84 -13.20 -15.57
CA SER A 303 -7.44 -14.47 -15.97
C SER A 303 -7.25 -14.69 -17.46
N GLU A 304 -6.45 -15.68 -17.84
CA GLU A 304 -6.34 -16.11 -19.24
C GLU A 304 -7.67 -16.66 -19.79
N TRP A 305 -8.54 -17.20 -18.93
CA TRP A 305 -9.85 -17.71 -19.32
C TRP A 305 -10.81 -16.59 -19.73
N PHE A 306 -10.91 -15.54 -18.90
CA PHE A 306 -11.78 -14.39 -19.18
C PHE A 306 -11.11 -13.34 -20.07
N GLY A 307 -9.78 -13.41 -20.25
CA GLY A 307 -9.01 -12.43 -20.99
C GLY A 307 -8.97 -11.04 -20.32
N CYS A 308 -9.18 -10.96 -19.00
CA CYS A 308 -9.27 -9.70 -18.27
C CYS A 308 -8.62 -9.76 -16.88
N TYR A 309 -8.43 -8.59 -16.29
CA TYR A 309 -8.02 -8.44 -14.90
C TYR A 309 -9.21 -8.58 -13.95
N ILE A 310 -9.05 -9.45 -12.97
CA ILE A 310 -10.01 -9.68 -11.89
C ILE A 310 -9.42 -9.04 -10.63
N TYR A 311 -10.17 -8.13 -10.02
CA TYR A 311 -9.86 -7.63 -8.69
C TYR A 311 -10.73 -8.34 -7.66
N VAL A 312 -10.08 -9.04 -6.75
CA VAL A 312 -10.71 -9.76 -5.65
C VAL A 312 -10.41 -9.01 -4.37
N HIS A 313 -11.44 -8.49 -3.71
CA HIS A 313 -11.26 -7.71 -2.50
C HIS A 313 -12.30 -8.05 -1.43
N LEU A 314 -11.95 -7.74 -0.19
CA LEU A 314 -12.87 -7.74 0.93
C LEU A 314 -13.58 -6.37 0.97
N SER A 315 -14.85 -6.33 1.38
CA SER A 315 -15.58 -5.07 1.57
C SER A 315 -15.76 -4.75 3.05
N GLU A 316 -15.65 -3.47 3.42
CA GLU A 316 -15.90 -2.94 4.76
C GLU A 316 -17.38 -2.55 5.01
N PHE A 317 -18.32 -2.92 4.13
CA PHE A 317 -19.71 -2.47 4.30
C PHE A 317 -20.41 -3.21 5.47
N PRO A 318 -20.92 -2.50 6.49
CA PRO A 318 -21.53 -3.11 7.69
C PRO A 318 -22.85 -3.85 7.43
N PHE A 319 -23.38 -3.83 6.22
CA PHE A 319 -24.56 -4.63 5.83
C PHE A 319 -24.21 -5.99 5.23
N PHE A 320 -22.93 -6.22 4.90
CA PHE A 320 -22.45 -7.51 4.41
C PHE A 320 -21.08 -7.80 5.01
N SER A 321 -21.07 -8.28 6.25
CA SER A 321 -19.88 -8.90 6.82
C SER A 321 -19.42 -10.03 5.88
N HIS A 322 -18.19 -9.92 5.37
CA HIS A 322 -17.52 -10.89 4.47
C HIS A 322 -18.13 -11.01 3.05
N SER A 323 -18.16 -9.91 2.29
CA SER A 323 -18.36 -10.02 0.84
C SER A 323 -17.02 -10.08 0.10
N LEU A 324 -16.77 -11.20 -0.58
CA LEU A 324 -15.86 -11.22 -1.71
C LEU A 324 -16.53 -10.46 -2.85
N VAL A 325 -15.96 -9.34 -3.24
CA VAL A 325 -16.46 -8.60 -4.41
C VAL A 325 -15.47 -8.85 -5.53
N VAL A 326 -15.93 -9.54 -6.56
CA VAL A 326 -15.22 -9.65 -7.82
C VAL A 326 -15.64 -8.48 -8.68
N ARG A 327 -14.74 -7.49 -8.79
CA ARG A 327 -14.87 -6.47 -9.82
C ARG A 327 -13.98 -6.85 -10.96
N ASP A 328 -14.48 -6.69 -12.18
CA ASP A 328 -13.56 -6.48 -13.29
C ASP A 328 -12.71 -5.28 -12.92
N GLY A 329 -11.40 -5.50 -12.80
CA GLY A 329 -10.46 -4.41 -12.94
C GLY A 329 -10.77 -3.81 -14.28
N LEU A 330 -11.21 -2.54 -14.27
CA LEU A 330 -11.69 -1.86 -15.47
C LEU A 330 -10.90 -2.28 -16.70
N CYS A 331 -11.60 -2.87 -17.66
CA CYS A 331 -11.04 -3.19 -18.95
C CYS A 331 -10.69 -1.86 -19.66
N TRP A 332 -9.49 -1.36 -19.40
CA TRP A 332 -8.85 -0.25 -20.13
C TRP A 332 -7.61 -0.73 -20.89
N TRP A 333 -7.60 -2.00 -21.29
CA TRP A 333 -6.56 -2.59 -22.14
C TRP A 333 -7.16 -3.65 -23.06
N CYS A 334 -7.95 -3.21 -24.04
CA CYS A 334 -8.16 -3.90 -25.31
C CYS A 334 -7.77 -2.95 -26.44
#